data_AF-A0A822ZGG3-F1
#
_entry.id   AF-A0A822ZGG3-F1
#
_cell.length_a   1.000
_cell.length_b   1.000
_cell.length_c   1.000
_cell.angle_alpha   90.00
_cell.angle_beta   90.00
_cell.angle_gamma   90.00
#
_symmetry.space_group_name_H-M   'P 1'
#
loop_
_entity.id
_entity.type
_entity.pdbx_description
1 polymer ?
#
loop_
_entity_poly.entity_id
_entity_poly.type
_entity_poly.pdbx_seq_one_letter_code
_entity_poly.pdbx_strand_id
1 'polypeptide(L)' 'MKTAYNLSSLLILLVLSSEHTCQEAIGSSKCDSQRCTQECYKEARGAGECRNNICICTYYCKQPPE' A
#
# COMPACT_ATOMS: atom_id res chain seq x y z
N MET A 1 -2.88 23.43 -10.68
CA MET A 1 -1.75 22.92 -11.49
C MET A 1 -2.02 21.46 -11.80
N LYS A 2 -2.28 21.10 -13.07
CA LYS A 2 -2.44 19.70 -13.48
C LYS A 2 -1.07 19.19 -13.89
N THR A 3 -0.42 18.42 -13.03
CA THR A 3 0.88 17.81 -13.34
C THR A 3 0.64 16.71 -14.38
N ALA A 4 1.14 16.92 -15.61
CA ALA A 4 1.13 15.90 -16.66
C ALA A 4 2.33 14.98 -16.45
N TYR A 5 2.07 13.80 -15.89
CA TYR A 5 3.08 12.74 -15.75
C TYR A 5 3.16 11.95 -17.07
N ASN A 6 4.34 11.82 -17.67
CA ASN A 6 4.51 10.97 -18.86
C ASN A 6 4.35 9.48 -18.48
N LEU A 7 3.84 8.66 -19.40
CA LEU A 7 3.62 7.22 -19.18
C LEU A 7 4.90 6.51 -18.69
N SER A 8 6.06 6.88 -19.23
CA SER A 8 7.37 6.37 -18.80
C SER A 8 7.73 6.77 -17.36
N SER A 9 7.39 7.99 -16.94
CA SER A 9 7.60 8.44 -15.55
C SER A 9 6.67 7.72 -14.56
N LEU A 10 5.44 7.40 -15.00
CA LEU A 10 4.48 6.62 -14.22
C LEU A 10 4.95 5.18 -14.01
N LEU A 11 5.52 4.57 -15.06
CA LEU A 11 6.10 3.22 -15.03
C LEU A 11 7.27 3.11 -14.03
N ILE A 12 8.17 4.10 -14.01
CA ILE A 12 9.31 4.11 -13.08
C ILE A 12 8.84 4.16 -11.61
N LEU A 13 7.84 5.00 -11.31
CA LEU A 13 7.27 5.10 -9.95
C LEU A 13 6.60 3.78 -9.51
N LEU A 14 5.89 3.10 -10.42
CA LEU A 14 5.26 1.81 -10.15
C LEU A 14 6.30 0.72 -9.86
N VAL A 15 7.38 0.66 -10.64
CA VAL A 15 8.45 -0.34 -10.46
C VAL A 15 9.20 -0.13 -9.14
N LEU A 16 9.60 1.11 -8.82
CA LEU A 16 10.22 1.41 -7.53
C LEU A 16 9.29 1.08 -6.36
N SER A 17 8.00 1.42 -6.47
CA SER A 17 7.05 1.05 -5.42
C SER A 17 7.03 -0.46 -5.23
N SER A 18 6.98 -1.26 -6.30
CA SER A 18 6.89 -2.72 -6.19
C SER A 18 8.10 -3.40 -5.54
N GLU A 19 9.30 -2.84 -5.63
CA GLU A 19 10.49 -3.43 -4.99
C GLU A 19 10.62 -3.11 -3.50
N HIS A 20 10.04 -1.97 -3.08
CA HIS A 20 10.12 -1.46 -1.71
C HIS A 20 8.83 -1.64 -0.91
N THR A 21 7.71 -1.87 -1.58
CA THR A 21 6.41 -2.12 -0.96
C THR A 21 6.11 -3.60 -0.87
N CYS A 22 5.68 -4.04 0.29
CA CYS A 22 5.13 -5.37 0.52
C CYS A 22 3.62 -5.29 0.71
N GLN A 23 2.96 -6.41 0.45
CA GLN A 23 1.53 -6.57 0.71
C GLN A 23 1.28 -7.74 1.66
N GLU A 24 0.32 -7.56 2.57
CA GLU A 24 -0.12 -8.59 3.50
C GLU A 24 -1.64 -8.66 3.53
N ALA A 25 -2.17 -9.88 3.58
CA ALA A 25 -3.60 -10.13 3.64
C ALA A 25 -4.01 -10.60 5.04
N ILE A 26 -4.81 -9.80 5.73
CA ILE A 26 -5.36 -10.10 7.05
C ILE A 26 -6.82 -10.52 6.87
N GLY A 27 -7.09 -11.81 7.07
CA GLY A 27 -8.44 -12.36 7.01
C GLY A 27 -9.27 -11.97 8.24
N SER A 28 -10.51 -11.51 8.03
CA SER A 28 -11.50 -11.27 9.09
C SER A 28 -12.87 -11.79 8.66
N SER A 29 -13.78 -12.01 9.60
CA SER A 29 -15.17 -12.38 9.29
C SER A 29 -15.93 -11.25 8.57
N LYS A 30 -15.59 -10.02 8.92
CA LYS A 30 -16.03 -8.79 8.27
C LYS A 30 -14.85 -7.83 8.23
N CYS A 31 -14.52 -7.30 7.07
CA CYS A 31 -13.47 -6.29 6.98
C CYS A 31 -14.04 -4.95 7.44
N ASP A 32 -13.47 -4.41 8.52
CA ASP A 32 -13.75 -3.07 9.02
C ASP A 32 -12.65 -2.15 8.51
N SER A 33 -12.99 -1.16 7.70
CA SER A 33 -12.01 -0.31 7.00
C SER A 33 -11.18 0.54 7.98
N GLN A 34 -11.79 1.01 9.06
CA GLN A 34 -11.11 1.79 10.09
C GLN A 34 -10.06 0.92 10.81
N ARG A 35 -10.46 -0.26 11.29
CA ARG A 35 -9.57 -1.22 11.92
C ARG A 35 -8.49 -1.72 10.96
N CYS A 36 -8.85 -2.03 9.72
CA CYS A 36 -7.90 -2.43 8.68
C CYS A 36 -6.82 -1.35 8.50
N THR A 37 -7.22 -0.10 8.35
CA THR A 37 -6.29 1.03 8.23
C THR A 37 -5.41 1.17 9.47
N GLN A 38 -5.98 1.10 10.68
CA GLN A 38 -5.23 1.21 11.93
C GLN A 38 -4.21 0.08 12.12
N GLU A 39 -4.57 -1.15 11.76
CA GLU A 39 -3.64 -2.29 11.82
C GLU A 39 -2.49 -2.10 10.83
N CYS A 40 -2.77 -1.69 9.60
CA CYS A 40 -1.73 -1.46 8.60
C CYS A 40 -0.81 -0.26 8.93
N TYR A 41 -1.30 0.75 9.67
CA TYR A 41 -0.49 1.89 10.12
C TYR A 41 0.60 1.55 11.14
N LYS A 42 0.60 0.34 11.70
CA LYS A 42 1.72 -0.14 12.52
C LYS A 42 3.00 -0.29 11.71
N GLU A 43 2.86 -0.53 10.41
CA GLU A 43 3.98 -0.60 9.48
C GLU A 43 4.32 0.78 8.89
N ALA A 44 5.60 0.98 8.57
CA ALA A 44 6.08 2.25 8.03
C ALA A 44 5.37 2.61 6.70
N ARG A 45 4.69 3.76 6.70
CA ARG A 45 3.85 4.23 5.58
C ARG A 45 2.83 3.18 5.13
N GLY A 46 2.37 2.34 6.04
CA GLY A 46 1.36 1.34 5.74
C GLY A 46 0.03 1.96 5.36
N ALA A 47 -0.75 1.27 4.53
CA ALA A 47 -2.10 1.63 4.17
C ALA A 47 -2.94 0.36 4.04
N GLY A 48 -4.17 0.39 4.55
CA GLY A 48 -5.09 -0.74 4.52
C GLY A 48 -6.27 -0.51 3.57
N GLU A 49 -6.58 -1.51 2.76
CA GLU A 49 -7.79 -1.53 1.91
C GLU A 49 -8.60 -2.79 2.20
N CYS A 50 -9.90 -2.64 2.44
CA CYS A 50 -10.79 -3.81 2.52
C CYS A 50 -11.17 -4.28 1.12
N ARG A 51 -10.85 -5.55 0.81
CA ARG A 51 -11.34 -6.27 -0.37
C ARG A 51 -12.20 -7.44 0.09
N ASN A 52 -13.52 -7.32 -0.06
CA ASN A 52 -14.49 -8.22 0.56
C ASN A 52 -14.30 -8.30 2.08
N ASN A 53 -14.05 -9.50 2.62
CA ASN A 53 -13.79 -9.73 4.05
C ASN A 53 -12.29 -9.78 4.39
N ILE A 54 -11.42 -9.38 3.47
CA ILE A 54 -9.97 -9.41 3.63
C ILE A 54 -9.46 -7.97 3.70
N CYS A 55 -8.64 -7.68 4.70
CA CYS A 55 -7.88 -6.44 4.78
C CYS A 55 -6.55 -6.64 4.04
N ILE A 56 -6.28 -5.82 3.04
CA ILE A 56 -5.00 -5.80 2.31
C ILE A 56 -4.18 -4.64 2.83
N CYS A 57 -3.11 -4.94 3.56
CA CYS A 57 -2.11 -3.96 3.93
C CYS A 57 -1.08 -3.83 2.82
N THR A 58 -0.70 -2.61 2.50
CA THR A 58 0.47 -2.29 1.66
C THR A 58 1.38 -1.38 2.46
N TYR A 59 2.66 -1.73 2.61
CA TYR A 59 3.62 -1.00 3.45
C TYR A 59 5.04 -1.04 2.87
N TYR A 60 5.92 -0.15 3.30
CA TYR A 60 7.32 -0.17 2.87
C TYR A 60 8.12 -1.16 3.71
N CYS A 61 8.51 -2.29 3.13
CA CYS A 61 9.27 -3.35 3.80
C CYS A 61 10.77 -3.29 3.54
N LYS A 62 11.20 -2.51 2.54
CA LYS A 62 12.60 -2.14 2.34
C LYS A 62 12.69 -0.62 2.36
N GLN A 63 13.68 -0.08 3.07
CA GLN A 63 13.95 1.35 3.02
C GLN A 63 14.20 1.75 1.56
N PRO A 64 13.45 2.73 1.02
CA PRO A 64 13.79 3.31 -0.27
C PRO A 64 15.17 3.98 -0.15
N PRO A 65 16.00 3.96 -1.20
CA PRO A 65 17.25 4.69 -1.20
C PRO A 65 16.99 6.18 -0.90
N GLU A 66 17.86 6.77 -0.07
CA GLU A 66 17.82 8.20 0.31
C GLU A 66 18.11 9.14 -0.87
#